data_AF-T0G6R8-F1
#
_entry.id   AF-T0G6R8-F1
#
_cell.length_a   1.000
_cell.length_b   1.000
_cell.length_c   1.000
_cell.angle_alpha   90.00
_cell.angle_beta   90.00
_cell.angle_gamma   90.00
#
_symmetry.space_group_name_H-M   'P 1'
#
loop_
_entity.id
_entity.type
_entity.pdbx_description
1 polymer ?
#
loop_
_entity_poly.entity_id
_entity_poly.type
_entity_poly.pdbx_seq_one_letter_code
_entity_poly.pdbx_strand_id
1 'polypeptide(L)'
;MSKILIAKALANTIDTDAGYCFISDLATQLNNISPRLSKSIVTAIEQAEGVRLTHALIDKVTYNSLHNILSFIFDIDNPLSDQSFEQLVVEVPREALKNVKLPQIKNVLTAQIFEGAYHFKS
;
A
#
# COMPACT_ATOMS: atom_id res chain seq x y z
N MET A 1 34.43 11.60 2.66
CA MET A 1 33.25 12.02 1.87
C MET A 1 32.32 10.82 1.71
N SER A 2 31.19 10.78 2.42
CA SER A 2 30.21 9.67 2.33
C SER A 2 28.80 10.20 2.62
N LYS A 3 28.16 10.74 1.59
CA LYS A 3 26.73 11.11 1.62
C LYS A 3 26.01 10.91 0.28
N ILE A 4 26.76 10.69 -0.81
CA ILE A 4 26.20 10.63 -2.18
C ILE A 4 25.94 9.18 -2.64
N LEU A 5 26.60 8.17 -2.07
CA LEU A 5 26.41 6.78 -2.49
C LEU A 5 25.12 6.13 -1.93
N ILE A 6 24.64 6.56 -0.76
CA ILE A 6 23.39 6.04 -0.18
C ILE A 6 22.15 6.67 -0.85
N ALA A 7 22.26 7.88 -1.40
CA ALA A 7 21.17 8.51 -2.14
C ALA A 7 20.95 7.89 -3.54
N LYS A 8 21.98 7.26 -4.12
CA LYS A 8 21.89 6.60 -5.43
C LYS A 8 21.34 5.17 -5.37
N ALA A 9 21.50 4.47 -4.25
CA ALA A 9 20.89 3.15 -4.05
C ALA A 9 19.37 3.23 -3.77
N LEU A 10 18.86 4.42 -3.41
CA LEU A 10 17.44 4.70 -3.18
C LEU A 10 16.78 5.43 -4.36
N ALA A 11 17.50 5.65 -5.45
CA ALA A 11 16.91 6.00 -6.74
C ALA A 11 16.32 4.73 -7.37
N ASN A 12 15.34 4.13 -6.69
CA ASN A 12 14.56 2.98 -7.17
C ASN A 12 13.83 3.42 -8.44
N THR A 13 14.52 3.30 -9.56
CA THR A 13 13.88 3.06 -10.84
C THR A 13 13.16 1.74 -10.65
N ILE A 14 11.84 1.84 -10.47
CA ILE A 14 10.97 0.67 -10.42
C ILE A 14 11.04 0.06 -11.81
N ASP A 15 11.93 -0.91 -11.98
CA ASP A 15 12.03 -1.69 -13.20
C ASP A 15 10.81 -2.61 -13.25
N THR A 16 9.78 -2.13 -13.95
CA THR A 16 8.53 -2.86 -14.20
C THR A 16 8.71 -4.00 -15.21
N ASP A 17 9.91 -4.42 -15.57
CA ASP A 17 10.14 -5.56 -16.48
C ASP A 17 10.68 -6.81 -15.75
N ALA A 18 11.14 -6.66 -14.50
CA ALA A 18 11.65 -7.78 -13.71
C ALA A 18 10.49 -8.62 -13.13
N GLY A 19 10.21 -9.76 -13.76
CA GLY A 19 9.33 -10.79 -13.21
C GLY A 19 9.72 -11.15 -11.77
N TYR A 20 8.78 -10.96 -10.85
CA TYR A 20 8.72 -11.53 -9.49
C TYR A 20 9.55 -10.88 -8.36
N CYS A 21 10.68 -10.21 -8.61
CA CYS A 21 11.43 -9.50 -7.54
C CYS A 21 10.71 -8.23 -7.04
N PHE A 22 9.92 -7.60 -7.92
CA PHE A 22 9.25 -6.33 -7.68
C PHE A 22 8.29 -6.34 -6.47
N ILE A 23 7.59 -7.44 -6.22
CA ILE A 23 6.48 -7.48 -5.23
C ILE A 23 6.98 -7.67 -3.80
N SER A 24 7.90 -8.63 -3.58
CA SER A 24 8.49 -8.86 -2.25
C SER A 24 9.33 -7.68 -1.79
N ASP A 25 10.03 -7.03 -2.73
CA ASP A 25 10.80 -5.82 -2.48
C ASP A 25 9.86 -4.63 -2.19
N LEU A 26 8.73 -4.51 -2.90
CA LEU A 26 7.73 -3.46 -2.66
C LEU A 26 7.10 -3.56 -1.26
N ALA A 27 6.65 -4.75 -0.83
CA ALA A 27 6.08 -4.92 0.51
C ALA A 27 7.09 -4.55 1.61
N THR A 28 8.32 -5.01 1.48
CA THR A 28 9.43 -4.70 2.41
C THR A 28 9.71 -3.20 2.45
N GLN A 29 9.79 -2.55 1.29
CA GLN A 29 10.02 -1.12 1.18
C GLN A 29 8.87 -0.29 1.77
N LEU A 30 7.62 -0.70 1.57
CA LEU A 30 6.46 -0.05 2.17
C LEU A 30 6.43 -0.22 3.69
N ASN A 31 6.85 -1.39 4.19
CA ASN A 31 6.96 -1.62 5.62
C ASN A 31 7.96 -0.65 6.29
N ASN A 32 9.07 -0.32 5.62
CA ASN A 32 10.03 0.68 6.11
C ASN A 32 9.45 2.11 6.22
N ILE A 33 8.33 2.41 5.55
CA ILE A 33 7.60 3.68 5.66
C ILE A 33 6.24 3.52 6.34
N SER A 34 5.99 2.38 6.99
CA SER A 34 4.70 1.95 7.52
C SER A 34 4.02 3.01 8.41
N PRO A 35 4.69 3.71 9.34
CA PRO A 35 3.99 4.70 10.18
C PRO A 35 3.33 5.83 9.37
N ARG A 36 3.95 6.26 8.26
CA ARG A 36 3.41 7.32 7.40
C ARG A 36 2.33 6.78 6.46
N LEU A 37 2.52 5.55 5.98
CA LEU A 37 1.56 4.87 5.13
C LEU A 37 0.28 4.57 5.92
N SER A 38 0.40 3.89 7.05
CA SER A 38 -0.70 3.54 7.98
C SER A 38 -1.55 4.76 8.31
N LYS A 39 -0.94 5.87 8.73
CA LYS A 39 -1.68 7.12 9.00
C LYS A 39 -2.50 7.59 7.79
N SER A 40 -1.93 7.50 6.59
CA SER A 40 -2.62 7.97 5.37
C SER A 40 -3.80 7.05 5.01
N ILE A 41 -3.63 5.73 5.18
CA ILE A 41 -4.68 4.74 4.91
C ILE A 41 -5.80 4.83 5.94
N VAL A 42 -5.47 4.91 7.23
CA VAL A 42 -6.45 5.10 8.32
C VAL A 42 -7.31 6.34 8.06
N THR A 43 -6.69 7.49 7.77
CA THR A 43 -7.45 8.72 7.49
C THR A 43 -8.34 8.58 6.24
N ALA A 44 -7.88 7.90 5.19
CA ALA A 44 -8.71 7.71 4.00
C ALA A 44 -9.93 6.81 4.28
N ILE A 45 -9.75 5.72 5.02
CA ILE A 45 -10.86 4.83 5.40
C ILE A 45 -11.82 5.53 6.37
N GLU A 46 -11.32 6.26 7.36
CA GLU A 46 -12.14 7.07 8.26
C GLU A 46 -13.03 8.06 7.49
N GLN A 47 -12.49 8.68 6.44
CA GLN A 47 -13.23 9.62 5.61
C GLN A 47 -14.20 8.93 4.64
N ALA A 48 -13.86 7.77 4.09
CA ALA A 48 -14.68 7.05 3.13
C ALA A 48 -15.86 6.31 3.80
N GLU A 49 -15.61 5.70 4.96
CA GLU A 49 -16.56 4.78 5.63
C GLU A 49 -17.16 5.37 6.91
N GLY A 50 -16.57 6.41 7.48
CA GLY A 50 -16.94 6.90 8.82
C GLY A 50 -16.56 5.94 9.96
N VAL A 51 -15.73 4.94 9.68
CA VAL A 51 -15.25 3.94 10.66
C VAL A 51 -13.89 4.34 11.20
N ARG A 52 -13.67 4.18 12.51
CA ARG A 52 -12.40 4.53 13.16
C ARG A 52 -11.48 3.31 13.27
N LEU A 53 -10.37 3.35 12.53
CA LEU A 53 -9.28 2.36 12.65
C LEU A 53 -8.17 2.89 13.56
N THR A 54 -7.53 2.04 14.36
CA THR A 54 -6.34 2.44 15.15
C THR A 54 -5.08 2.37 14.30
N HIS A 55 -4.98 1.38 13.42
CA HIS A 55 -3.88 1.21 12.49
C HIS A 55 -4.31 0.44 11.23
N ALA A 56 -3.51 0.60 10.17
CA ALA A 56 -3.53 -0.21 8.96
C ALA A 56 -2.09 -0.51 8.55
N LEU A 57 -1.55 -1.67 8.94
CA LEU A 57 -0.17 -2.06 8.68
C LEU A 57 -0.11 -2.95 7.46
N ILE A 58 0.79 -2.66 6.52
CA ILE A 58 0.95 -3.50 5.33
C ILE A 58 1.45 -4.89 5.76
N ASP A 59 0.65 -5.93 5.50
CA ASP A 59 1.02 -7.34 5.69
C ASP A 59 1.81 -7.81 4.46
N LYS A 60 1.15 -7.75 3.30
CA LYS A 60 1.72 -8.23 2.04
C LYS A 60 1.11 -7.54 0.82
N VAL A 61 1.82 -7.69 -0.29
CA VAL A 61 1.33 -7.29 -1.62
C VAL A 61 1.28 -8.55 -2.48
N THR A 62 0.16 -8.75 -3.16
CA THR A 62 0.01 -9.84 -4.15
C THR A 62 -0.26 -9.26 -5.53
N TYR A 63 0.04 -10.02 -6.58
CA TYR A 63 -0.20 -9.59 -7.96
C TYR A 63 -1.02 -10.64 -8.68
N ASN A 64 -2.11 -10.19 -9.30
CA ASN A 64 -2.91 -10.98 -10.19
C ASN A 64 -2.48 -10.69 -11.64
N SER A 65 -1.80 -11.64 -12.27
CA SER A 65 -1.30 -11.49 -13.65
C SER A 65 -2.39 -11.49 -14.71
N LEU A 66 -3.54 -12.13 -14.46
CA LEU A 66 -4.67 -12.16 -15.38
C LEU A 66 -5.31 -10.78 -15.51
N HIS A 67 -5.43 -10.06 -14.39
CA HIS A 67 -6.07 -8.75 -14.34
C HIS A 67 -5.08 -7.58 -14.30
N ASN A 68 -3.78 -7.87 -14.19
CA ASN A 68 -2.72 -6.86 -14.04
C ASN A 68 -2.94 -5.91 -12.83
N ILE A 69 -3.46 -6.47 -11.72
CA ILE A 69 -3.79 -5.73 -10.50
C ILE A 69 -2.90 -6.20 -9.34
N LEU A 70 -2.41 -5.25 -8.54
CA LEU A 70 -1.80 -5.51 -7.25
C LEU A 70 -2.85 -5.37 -6.14
N SER A 71 -2.87 -6.32 -5.21
CA SER A 71 -3.64 -6.21 -3.98
C SER A 71 -2.70 -5.88 -2.84
N PHE A 72 -2.90 -4.71 -2.22
CA PHE A 72 -2.21 -4.28 -1.02
C PHE A 72 -3.06 -4.68 0.17
N ILE A 73 -2.55 -5.62 0.96
CA ILE A 73 -3.27 -6.22 2.08
C ILE A 73 -2.72 -5.63 3.36
N PHE A 74 -3.59 -4.96 4.10
CA PHE A 74 -3.29 -4.35 5.38
C PHE A 74 -3.96 -5.13 6.49
N ASP A 75 -3.22 -5.44 7.54
CA ASP A 75 -3.81 -5.82 8.82
C ASP A 75 -4.34 -4.55 9.48
N ILE A 76 -5.60 -4.60 9.90
CA ILE A 76 -6.29 -3.46 10.50
C ILE A 76 -6.78 -3.81 11.90
N ASP A 77 -6.90 -2.78 12.73
CA ASP A 77 -7.55 -2.90 14.04
C ASP A 77 -8.66 -1.86 14.15
N ASN A 78 -9.86 -2.37 14.43
CA ASN A 78 -11.10 -1.62 14.52
C ASN A 78 -11.79 -1.89 15.86
N PRO A 79 -11.26 -1.37 16.97
CA PRO A 79 -11.71 -1.73 18.31
C PRO A 79 -13.11 -1.18 18.68
N LEU A 80 -13.71 -0.36 17.82
CA LEU A 80 -14.98 0.32 18.08
C LEU A 80 -16.14 -0.22 17.23
N SER A 81 -15.88 -1.15 16.31
CA SER A 81 -16.92 -1.76 15.47
C SER A 81 -17.25 -3.15 15.96
N ASP A 82 -18.53 -3.49 15.96
CA ASP A 82 -19.01 -4.87 16.15
C ASP A 82 -18.68 -5.76 14.93
N GLN A 83 -18.13 -5.18 13.85
CA GLN A 83 -17.66 -5.89 12.67
C GLN A 83 -16.21 -6.34 12.86
N SER A 84 -15.98 -7.65 12.85
CA SER A 84 -14.65 -8.26 12.91
C SER A 84 -13.97 -8.24 11.54
N PHE A 85 -13.51 -7.06 11.10
CA PHE A 85 -12.61 -6.97 9.96
C PHE A 85 -11.17 -7.09 10.43
N GLU A 86 -10.46 -8.07 9.89
CA GLU A 86 -9.05 -8.31 10.18
C GLU A 86 -8.15 -7.64 9.14
N GLN A 87 -8.62 -7.55 7.89
CA GLN A 87 -7.82 -7.03 6.80
C GLN A 87 -8.56 -6.02 5.92
N LEU A 88 -7.81 -5.05 5.41
CA LEU A 88 -8.20 -4.15 4.32
C LEU A 88 -7.41 -4.52 3.07
N VAL A 89 -8.09 -4.71 1.96
CA VAL A 89 -7.46 -4.97 0.66
C VAL A 89 -7.73 -3.78 -0.25
N VAL A 90 -6.67 -3.13 -0.71
CA VAL A 90 -6.74 -2.05 -1.72
C VAL A 90 -6.23 -2.60 -3.04
N GLU A 91 -7.04 -2.47 -4.09
CA GLU A 91 -6.72 -2.94 -5.44
C GLU A 91 -6.14 -1.80 -6.27
N VAL A 92 -4.99 -2.04 -6.90
CA VAL A 92 -4.27 -1.02 -7.67
C VAL A 92 -3.87 -1.61 -9.01
N PRO A 93 -4.30 -1.03 -10.14
CA PRO A 93 -3.79 -1.42 -11.44
C PRO A 93 -2.29 -1.18 -11.53
N ARG A 94 -1.53 -2.14 -12.07
CA ARG A 94 -0.06 -2.06 -12.12
C ARG A 94 0.44 -0.80 -12.81
N GLU A 95 -0.26 -0.36 -13.85
CA GLU A 95 0.04 0.85 -14.60
C GLU A 95 -0.08 2.13 -13.76
N ALA A 96 -0.93 2.15 -12.73
CA ALA A 96 -1.06 3.29 -11.82
C ALA A 96 0.20 3.49 -10.95
N LEU A 97 1.04 2.46 -10.82
CA LEU A 97 2.32 2.52 -10.13
C LEU A 97 3.50 2.85 -11.06
N LYS A 98 3.26 2.92 -12.38
CA LYS A 98 4.32 3.21 -13.35
C LYS A 98 4.87 4.62 -13.10
N ASN A 99 6.18 4.72 -12.94
CA ASN A 99 6.90 5.97 -12.63
C ASN A 99 6.53 6.63 -11.29
N VAL A 100 5.76 5.96 -10.42
CA VAL A 100 5.46 6.47 -9.07
C VAL A 100 6.62 6.15 -8.15
N LYS A 101 7.13 7.15 -7.43
CA LYS A 101 8.20 6.91 -6.43
C LYS A 101 7.61 6.30 -5.18
N LEU A 102 8.39 5.46 -4.48
CA LEU A 102 7.96 4.78 -3.25
C LEU A 102 7.23 5.69 -2.24
N PRO A 103 7.70 6.92 -1.90
CA PRO A 103 7.00 7.78 -0.95
C PRO A 103 5.64 8.31 -1.44
N GLN A 104 5.38 8.25 -2.74
CA GLN A 104 4.15 8.70 -3.39
C GLN A 104 3.12 7.58 -3.54
N ILE A 105 3.49 6.31 -3.33
CA ILE A 105 2.56 5.17 -3.44
C ILE A 105 1.36 5.32 -2.51
N LYS A 106 1.55 5.91 -1.32
CA LYS A 106 0.44 6.24 -0.42
C LYS A 106 -0.65 7.06 -1.10
N ASN A 107 -0.30 7.98 -2.02
CA ASN A 107 -1.27 8.82 -2.71
C ASN A 107 -2.10 8.01 -3.70
N VAL A 108 -1.48 7.02 -4.37
CA VAL A 108 -2.17 6.09 -5.27
C VAL A 108 -3.15 5.25 -4.45
N LEU A 109 -2.70 4.68 -3.32
CA LEU A 109 -3.56 3.87 -2.45
C LEU A 109 -4.74 4.67 -1.88
N THR A 110 -4.51 5.90 -1.43
CA THR A 110 -5.61 6.76 -0.96
C THR A 110 -6.58 7.12 -2.08
N ALA A 111 -6.09 7.33 -3.31
CA ALA A 111 -6.96 7.59 -4.44
C ALA A 111 -7.85 6.37 -4.75
N GLN A 112 -7.28 5.16 -4.76
CA GLN A 112 -8.05 3.92 -4.93
C GLN A 112 -9.12 3.74 -3.84
N ILE A 113 -8.81 4.11 -2.59
CA ILE A 113 -9.81 4.10 -1.51
C ILE A 113 -10.95 5.07 -1.82
N PHE A 114 -10.66 6.31 -2.18
CA PHE A 114 -11.74 7.27 -2.52
C PHE A 114 -12.51 6.92 -3.80
N GLU A 115 -11.92 6.14 -4.69
CA GLU A 115 -12.56 5.57 -5.88
C GLU A 115 -13.36 4.29 -5.59
N GLY A 116 -13.31 3.76 -4.35
CA GLY A 116 -14.01 2.54 -3.95
C GLY A 116 -13.33 1.24 -4.37
N ALA A 117 -12.07 1.29 -4.82
CA ALA A 117 -11.27 0.12 -5.21
C ALA A 117 -10.62 -0.56 -4.00
N TYR A 118 -11.44 -0.91 -3.00
CA TYR A 118 -11.02 -1.64 -1.82
C TYR A 118 -12.15 -2.49 -1.25
N HIS A 119 -11.80 -3.43 -0.37
CA HIS A 119 -12.76 -4.19 0.41
C HIS A 119 -12.16 -4.66 1.73
N PHE A 120 -13.02 -4.89 2.72
CA PHE A 120 -12.64 -5.51 3.98
C PHE A 120 -12.71 -7.04 3.89
N LYS A 121 -11.88 -7.72 4.68
CA LYS A 121 -11.92 -9.17 4.88
C LYS A 121 -11.96 -9.49 6.38
N SER A 122 -12.71 -10.54 6.69
CA SER A 122 -12.79 -11.18 8.01
C SER A 122 -12.06 -12.51 7.99
#